data_AF-A0A358J0C0-F1
#
_entry.id   AF-A0A358J0C0-F1
#
_cell.length_a   1.000
_cell.length_b   1.000
_cell.length_c   1.000
_cell.angle_alpha   90.00
_cell.angle_beta   90.00
_cell.angle_gamma   90.00
#
_symmetry.space_group_name_H-M   'P 1'
#
loop_
_entity.id
_entity.type
_entity.pdbx_description
1 polymer ?
#
loop_
_entity_poly.entity_id
_entity_poly.type
_entity_poly.pdbx_seq_one_letter_code
_entity_poly.pdbx_strand_id
1 'polypeptide(L)'
;MQPLFEAISNAIHSTQARFGDAVSTSGRVVVTVSTDRKKENVWATVEDNGVGLDAKNWDAFTTTDTDNKIQSGGKGVGRLLWLDCFNGITVDSVFESDGGYARRKFDFVLAIDNQIQNETLGPAPEAADSAFHVKFSGLRGNGYEAKFPGRGSFVFQHLTSHFLPTFIGNRCPQIKVIVGDEIRHYPADIDKIVHRREPPIAIETEAYGVLHLTMMECDKSASADLKGSHFIHFIAHDRTVHSQSIDGKLGLKTFGPDNNRVFHGILTGDYLDGNVNQERTAFQFEDAVIERIINDVCAPHIETFLAEPLANLRGTQRAIIEEIT
;
A
#
# COMPACT_ATOMS: atom_id res chain seq x y z
N MET A 1 -3.17 1.85 10.34
CA MET A 1 -3.36 3.25 9.90
C MET A 1 -4.22 3.32 8.63
N GLN A 2 -5.27 2.50 8.54
CA GLN A 2 -6.00 2.25 7.29
C GLN A 2 -6.55 3.51 6.59
N PRO A 3 -7.17 4.48 7.30
CA PRO A 3 -7.65 5.73 6.68
C PRO A 3 -6.55 6.51 5.95
N LEU A 4 -5.35 6.56 6.55
CA LEU A 4 -4.20 7.25 5.96
C LEU A 4 -3.66 6.47 4.75
N PHE A 5 -3.62 5.14 4.84
CA PHE A 5 -3.23 4.28 3.72
C PHE A 5 -4.17 4.42 2.53
N GLU A 6 -5.47 4.57 2.78
CA GLU A 6 -6.45 4.85 1.73
C GLU A 6 -6.15 6.19 1.04
N ALA A 7 -5.89 7.25 1.79
CA ALA A 7 -5.54 8.55 1.22
C ALA A 7 -4.23 8.50 0.42
N ILE A 8 -3.20 7.79 0.91
CA ILE A 8 -1.93 7.59 0.19
C ILE A 8 -2.15 6.78 -1.10
N SER A 9 -2.97 5.73 -1.05
CA SER A 9 -3.29 4.93 -2.24
C SER A 9 -3.99 5.78 -3.30
N ASN A 10 -4.97 6.60 -2.89
CA ASN A 10 -5.66 7.52 -3.80
C ASN A 10 -4.73 8.57 -4.40
N ALA A 11 -3.79 9.10 -3.62
CA ALA A 11 -2.72 9.99 -4.11
C ALA A 11 -1.81 9.30 -5.14
N ILE A 12 -1.39 8.06 -4.89
CA ILE A 12 -0.61 7.26 -5.85
C ILE A 12 -1.40 7.06 -7.14
N HIS A 13 -2.68 6.73 -7.05
CA HIS A 13 -3.53 6.53 -8.23
C HIS A 13 -3.75 7.82 -9.02
N SER A 14 -3.97 8.93 -8.33
CA SER A 14 -4.13 10.27 -8.90
C SER A 14 -2.90 10.67 -9.71
N THR A 15 -1.69 10.43 -9.18
CA THR A 15 -0.42 10.70 -9.88
C THR A 15 -0.17 9.73 -11.04
N GLN A 16 -0.47 8.44 -10.88
CA GLN A 16 -0.40 7.46 -11.97
C GLN A 16 -1.32 7.82 -13.14
N ALA A 17 -2.54 8.28 -12.85
CA ALA A 17 -3.49 8.71 -13.87
C ALA A 17 -3.00 9.95 -14.63
N ARG A 18 -2.35 10.88 -13.93
CA ARG A 18 -1.82 12.11 -14.53
C ARG A 18 -0.57 11.87 -15.37
N PHE A 19 0.39 11.10 -14.86
CA PHE A 19 1.74 11.02 -15.42
C PHE A 19 2.02 9.74 -16.21
N GLY A 20 1.15 8.72 -16.14
CA GLY A 20 1.33 7.47 -16.89
C GLY A 20 2.66 6.79 -16.55
N ASP A 21 3.51 6.61 -17.56
CA ASP A 21 4.84 6.01 -17.43
C ASP A 21 5.87 6.95 -16.78
N ALA A 22 5.65 8.26 -16.84
CA ALA A 22 6.51 9.27 -16.23
C ALA A 22 6.23 9.46 -14.72
N VAL A 23 5.35 8.65 -14.12
CA VAL A 23 4.95 8.79 -12.71
C VAL A 23 6.13 8.69 -11.75
N SER A 24 7.11 7.84 -12.04
CA SER A 24 8.27 7.63 -11.17
C SER A 24 9.22 8.84 -11.08
N THR A 25 9.19 9.73 -12.08
CA THR A 25 10.01 10.94 -12.11
C THR A 25 9.21 12.20 -11.80
N SER A 26 7.95 12.25 -12.23
CA SER A 26 7.12 13.47 -12.19
C SER A 26 6.06 13.44 -11.09
N GLY A 27 5.60 12.25 -10.72
CA GLY A 27 4.63 12.05 -9.66
C GLY A 27 5.25 12.27 -8.28
N ARG A 28 4.56 13.04 -7.45
CA ARG A 28 4.97 13.37 -6.10
C ARG A 28 3.80 13.20 -5.14
N VAL A 29 4.08 12.54 -4.02
CA VAL A 29 3.18 12.45 -2.88
C VAL A 29 3.95 12.87 -1.64
N VAL A 30 3.37 13.72 -0.82
CA VAL A 30 3.93 14.13 0.47
C VAL A 30 2.96 13.71 1.57
N VAL A 31 3.48 12.93 2.51
CA VAL A 31 2.74 12.47 3.69
C VAL A 31 3.40 13.08 4.91
N THR A 32 2.65 13.84 5.69
CA THR A 32 3.14 14.35 6.97
C THR A 32 2.29 13.80 8.10
N VAL A 33 2.92 13.27 9.15
CA VAL A 33 2.23 12.77 10.33
C VAL A 33 2.83 13.42 11.56
N SER A 34 1.99 14.07 12.36
CA SER A 34 2.33 14.53 13.70
C SER A 34 1.64 13.64 14.72
N THR A 35 2.44 12.96 15.51
CA THR A 35 1.95 12.08 16.59
C THR A 35 2.99 12.00 17.68
N ASP A 36 2.54 11.74 18.90
CA ASP A 36 3.38 11.48 20.05
C ASP A 36 2.86 10.28 20.86
N ARG A 37 3.55 9.94 21.95
CA ARG A 37 3.18 8.78 22.78
C ARG A 37 1.82 8.95 23.45
N LYS A 38 1.40 10.19 23.71
CA LYS A 38 0.12 10.52 24.34
C LYS A 38 -1.03 10.57 23.33
N LYS A 39 -0.70 10.69 22.04
CA LYS A 39 -1.63 10.86 20.91
C LYS A 39 -2.48 12.12 21.06
N GLU A 40 -1.95 13.13 21.75
CA GLU A 40 -2.57 14.43 21.89
C GLU A 40 -2.32 15.23 20.60
N ASN A 41 -3.35 15.91 20.08
CA ASN A 41 -3.24 16.77 18.90
C ASN A 41 -2.69 16.09 17.63
N VAL A 42 -2.92 14.78 17.47
CA VAL A 42 -2.53 14.03 16.26
C VAL A 42 -3.14 14.68 15.02
N TRP A 43 -2.31 14.90 14.00
CA TRP A 43 -2.79 15.30 12.68
C TRP A 43 -1.93 14.65 11.60
N ALA A 44 -2.51 14.49 10.42
CA ALA A 44 -1.80 13.99 9.26
C ALA A 44 -2.25 14.71 8.00
N THR A 45 -1.36 14.85 7.02
CA THR A 45 -1.69 15.33 5.68
C THR A 45 -1.22 14.35 4.62
N VAL A 46 -1.98 14.29 3.54
CA VAL A 46 -1.57 13.64 2.29
C VAL A 46 -1.78 14.66 1.18
N GLU A 47 -0.71 14.93 0.44
CA GLU A 47 -0.68 15.84 -0.69
C GLU A 47 -0.15 15.11 -1.92
N ASP A 48 -0.76 15.33 -3.08
CA ASP A 48 -0.25 14.86 -4.36
C ASP A 48 -0.37 15.91 -5.46
N ASN A 49 0.47 15.78 -6.48
CA ASN A 49 0.41 16.57 -7.71
C ASN A 49 -0.31 15.83 -8.85
N GLY A 50 -1.25 14.93 -8.52
CA GLY A 50 -2.02 14.20 -9.52
C GLY A 50 -3.17 15.03 -10.10
N VAL A 51 -4.23 14.37 -10.55
CA VAL A 51 -5.34 14.98 -11.32
C VAL A 51 -6.31 15.85 -10.50
N GLY A 52 -6.25 15.78 -9.16
CA GLY A 52 -7.17 16.53 -8.29
C GLY A 52 -8.62 16.05 -8.35
N LEU A 53 -9.55 16.86 -7.83
CA LEU A 53 -11.00 16.61 -7.85
C LEU A 53 -11.66 17.10 -9.14
N ASP A 54 -11.16 16.61 -10.28
CA ASP A 54 -11.84 16.75 -11.57
C ASP A 54 -13.27 16.20 -11.53
N ALA A 55 -14.06 16.39 -12.59
CA ALA A 55 -15.46 15.98 -12.61
C ALA A 55 -15.66 14.50 -12.24
N LYS A 56 -14.76 13.62 -12.70
CA LYS A 56 -14.81 12.19 -12.44
C LYS A 56 -14.47 11.85 -10.99
N ASN A 57 -13.40 12.41 -10.46
CA ASN A 57 -12.96 12.16 -9.08
C ASN A 57 -13.89 12.82 -8.07
N TRP A 58 -14.49 13.96 -8.41
CA TRP A 58 -15.54 14.57 -7.63
C TRP A 58 -16.76 13.67 -7.52
N ASP A 59 -17.26 13.16 -8.64
CA ASP A 59 -18.39 12.23 -8.66
C ASP A 59 -18.10 10.98 -7.82
N ALA A 60 -16.90 10.41 -7.96
CA ALA A 60 -16.45 9.29 -7.13
C ALA A 60 -16.38 9.65 -5.64
N PHE A 61 -15.99 10.89 -5.30
CA PHE A 61 -15.92 11.39 -3.94
C PHE A 61 -17.30 11.66 -3.32
N THR A 62 -18.29 12.08 -4.11
CA THR A 62 -19.63 12.40 -3.60
C THR A 62 -20.60 11.23 -3.65
N THR A 63 -20.32 10.20 -4.44
CA THR A 63 -21.19 9.01 -4.54
C THR A 63 -21.17 8.22 -3.22
N THR A 64 -22.21 8.37 -2.41
CA THR A 64 -22.45 7.58 -1.19
C THR A 64 -22.71 6.11 -1.52
N ASP A 65 -22.12 5.20 -0.75
CA ASP A 65 -22.45 3.78 -0.89
C ASP A 65 -23.79 3.48 -0.26
N THR A 66 -24.77 3.20 -1.12
CA THR A 66 -26.01 2.52 -0.72
C THR A 66 -25.69 1.12 -0.18
N ASP A 67 -26.48 0.64 0.79
CA ASP A 67 -26.36 -0.64 1.50
C ASP A 67 -26.08 -1.88 0.61
N ASN A 68 -26.49 -1.85 -0.66
CA ASN A 68 -26.26 -2.92 -1.63
C ASN A 68 -24.78 -3.20 -1.96
N LYS A 69 -23.83 -2.31 -1.64
CA LYS A 69 -22.40 -2.49 -1.97
C LYS A 69 -21.58 -3.19 -0.89
N ILE A 70 -22.15 -3.40 0.31
CA ILE A 70 -21.47 -4.11 1.41
C ILE A 70 -21.26 -5.60 1.07
N GLN A 71 -22.17 -6.20 0.27
CA GLN A 71 -22.01 -7.59 -0.19
C GLN A 71 -21.06 -7.75 -1.39
N SER A 72 -20.65 -6.66 -2.06
CA SER A 72 -19.83 -6.71 -3.29
C SER A 72 -18.40 -6.19 -3.09
N GLY A 73 -17.82 -6.36 -1.90
CA GLY A 73 -16.39 -6.11 -1.68
C GLY A 73 -15.97 -4.66 -1.42
N GLY A 74 -16.82 -3.85 -0.77
CA GLY A 74 -16.36 -2.64 -0.07
C GLY A 74 -16.03 -1.42 -0.94
N LYS A 75 -16.76 -1.22 -2.04
CA LYS A 75 -16.70 0.06 -2.78
C LYS A 75 -17.06 1.22 -1.84
N GLY A 76 -16.29 2.31 -1.91
CA GLY A 76 -16.44 3.63 -1.26
C GLY A 76 -16.43 3.73 0.28
N VAL A 77 -16.23 2.61 0.98
CA VAL A 77 -15.98 2.57 2.44
C VAL A 77 -14.71 3.34 2.83
N GLY A 78 -13.72 3.42 1.93
CA GLY A 78 -12.38 3.95 2.21
C GLY A 78 -12.36 5.36 2.83
N ARG A 79 -13.02 6.33 2.20
CA ARG A 79 -13.09 7.70 2.75
C ARG A 79 -14.04 7.84 3.93
N LEU A 80 -15.04 6.96 4.05
CA LEU A 80 -15.90 6.91 5.25
C LEU A 80 -15.09 6.44 6.48
N LEU A 81 -14.05 5.63 6.31
CA LEU A 81 -13.11 5.33 7.39
C LEU A 81 -12.42 6.59 7.92
N TRP A 82 -12.24 7.63 7.09
CA TRP A 82 -11.70 8.90 7.55
C TRP A 82 -12.61 9.51 8.62
N LEU A 83 -13.92 9.55 8.33
CA LEU A 83 -14.95 10.08 9.21
C LEU A 83 -15.07 9.30 10.53
N ASP A 84 -14.83 7.99 10.50
CA ASP A 84 -14.82 7.15 11.70
C ASP A 84 -13.53 7.31 12.53
N CYS A 85 -12.42 7.73 11.92
CA CYS A 85 -11.12 7.74 12.58
C CYS A 85 -10.65 9.12 13.05
N PHE A 86 -11.08 10.20 12.40
CA PHE A 86 -10.63 11.56 12.67
C PHE A 86 -11.77 12.53 13.00
N ASN A 87 -11.49 13.52 13.84
CA ASN A 87 -12.46 14.52 14.27
C ASN A 87 -12.73 15.58 13.19
N GLY A 88 -11.67 16.00 12.48
CA GLY A 88 -11.76 16.98 11.40
C GLY A 88 -11.03 16.52 10.15
N ILE A 89 -11.68 16.68 9.00
CA ILE A 89 -11.10 16.42 7.68
C ILE A 89 -11.35 17.65 6.81
N THR A 90 -10.29 18.25 6.27
CA THR A 90 -10.38 19.36 5.33
C THR A 90 -9.72 18.98 4.02
N VAL A 91 -10.39 19.24 2.91
CA VAL A 91 -9.89 18.94 1.56
C VAL A 91 -9.68 20.25 0.80
N ASP A 92 -8.58 20.32 0.07
CA ASP A 92 -8.22 21.42 -0.83
C ASP A 92 -7.64 20.80 -2.11
N SER A 93 -8.30 21.01 -3.23
CA SER A 93 -7.86 20.45 -4.51
C SER A 93 -7.90 21.49 -5.60
N VAL A 94 -6.85 21.48 -6.43
CA VAL A 94 -6.76 22.20 -7.68
C VAL A 94 -6.82 21.17 -8.81
N PHE A 95 -7.65 21.41 -9.82
CA PHE A 95 -7.84 20.48 -10.93
C PHE A 95 -8.12 21.26 -12.21
N GLU A 96 -7.84 20.64 -13.36
CA GLU A 96 -8.10 21.25 -14.65
C GLU A 96 -9.61 21.33 -14.92
N SER A 97 -10.09 22.50 -15.35
CA SER A 97 -11.48 22.75 -15.71
C SER A 97 -11.54 23.86 -16.77
N ASP A 98 -12.31 23.62 -17.83
CA ASP A 98 -12.64 24.64 -18.85
C ASP A 98 -11.44 25.41 -19.42
N GLY A 99 -10.32 24.72 -19.68
CA GLY A 99 -9.10 25.32 -20.26
C GLY A 99 -8.25 26.13 -19.28
N GLY A 100 -8.56 26.06 -17.98
CA GLY A 100 -7.75 26.60 -16.89
C GLY A 100 -7.78 25.67 -15.68
N TYR A 101 -7.57 26.23 -14.48
CA TYR A 101 -7.63 25.49 -13.23
C TYR A 101 -8.74 26.02 -12.33
N ALA A 102 -9.48 25.10 -11.72
CA ALA A 102 -10.41 25.39 -10.64
C ALA A 102 -9.84 24.90 -9.31
N ARG A 103 -10.27 25.53 -8.22
CA ARG A 103 -9.94 25.13 -6.85
C ARG A 103 -11.22 24.87 -6.07
N ARG A 104 -11.29 23.69 -5.46
CA ARG A 104 -12.36 23.28 -4.55
C ARG A 104 -11.80 23.08 -3.14
N LYS A 105 -12.45 23.68 -2.15
CA LYS A 105 -12.18 23.40 -0.72
C LYS A 105 -13.46 23.08 0.02
N PHE A 106 -13.40 22.17 0.98
CA PHE A 106 -14.52 21.85 1.84
C PHE A 106 -14.06 21.10 3.09
N ASP A 107 -14.93 21.09 4.09
CA ASP A 107 -14.83 20.20 5.24
C ASP A 107 -15.63 18.93 4.97
N PHE A 108 -15.00 17.76 5.18
CA PHE A 108 -15.68 16.47 5.08
C PHE A 108 -16.06 16.00 6.47
N VAL A 109 -17.35 15.96 6.75
CA VAL A 109 -17.88 15.78 8.10
C VAL A 109 -18.76 14.54 8.23
N LEU A 110 -18.75 13.95 9.43
CA LEU A 110 -19.60 12.82 9.76
C LEU A 110 -21.03 13.33 9.96
N ALA A 111 -21.86 13.20 8.93
CA ALA A 111 -23.27 13.55 8.93
C ALA A 111 -24.08 12.53 8.13
N ILE A 112 -25.37 12.40 8.46
CA ILE A 112 -26.33 11.55 7.73
C ILE A 112 -26.55 12.13 6.34
N ASP A 113 -26.83 13.43 6.28
CA ASP A 113 -26.96 14.21 5.06
C ASP A 113 -25.95 15.35 5.06
N ASN A 114 -25.57 15.81 3.87
CA ASN A 114 -24.67 16.95 3.68
C ASN A 114 -23.30 16.78 4.38
N GLN A 115 -22.57 15.72 3.99
CA GLN A 115 -21.22 15.43 4.47
C GLN A 115 -20.16 16.42 3.97
N ILE A 116 -20.50 17.25 2.98
CA ILE A 116 -19.65 18.33 2.47
C ILE A 116 -20.15 19.63 3.07
N GLN A 117 -19.31 20.28 3.89
CA GLN A 117 -19.62 21.56 4.50
C GLN A 117 -18.59 22.61 4.12
N ASN A 118 -18.98 23.88 4.19
CA ASN A 118 -18.11 25.02 3.89
C ASN A 118 -17.44 24.92 2.50
N GLU A 119 -18.17 24.40 1.50
CA GLU A 119 -17.64 24.26 0.15
C GLU A 119 -17.38 25.64 -0.47
N THR A 120 -16.20 25.79 -1.05
CA THR A 120 -15.85 26.88 -1.95
C THR A 120 -15.35 26.29 -3.25
N LEU A 121 -15.87 26.78 -4.36
CA LEU A 121 -15.46 26.41 -5.71
C LEU A 121 -15.26 27.69 -6.52
N GLY A 122 -14.11 27.82 -7.16
CA GLY A 122 -13.81 28.98 -8.00
C GLY A 122 -12.53 28.78 -8.81
N PRO A 123 -12.11 29.80 -9.57
CA PRO A 123 -10.86 29.74 -10.32
C PRO A 123 -9.66 29.59 -9.38
N ALA A 124 -8.69 28.78 -9.77
CA ALA A 124 -7.39 28.71 -9.11
C ALA A 124 -6.48 29.88 -9.54
N PRO A 125 -5.40 30.17 -8.80
CA PRO A 125 -4.39 31.15 -9.23
C PRO A 125 -3.80 30.82 -10.61
N GLU A 126 -3.40 31.85 -11.37
CA GLU A 126 -2.96 31.73 -12.77
C GLU A 126 -1.72 30.83 -12.97
N ALA A 127 -0.86 30.72 -11.95
CA ALA A 127 0.32 29.83 -11.94
C ALA A 127 0.09 28.51 -11.19
N ALA A 128 -1.18 28.12 -10.97
CA ALA A 128 -1.49 26.88 -10.28
C ALA A 128 -1.22 25.66 -11.14
N ASP A 129 -0.96 24.54 -10.47
CA ASP A 129 -0.90 23.23 -11.08
C ASP A 129 -1.90 22.30 -10.38
N SER A 130 -2.28 21.21 -11.03
CA SER A 130 -3.18 20.22 -10.45
C SER A 130 -2.60 19.60 -9.18
N ALA A 131 -3.41 19.55 -8.13
CA ALA A 131 -3.03 19.06 -6.82
C ALA A 131 -4.24 18.59 -6.00
N PHE A 132 -3.99 17.68 -5.07
CA PHE A 132 -4.95 17.30 -4.04
C PHE A 132 -4.26 17.32 -2.69
N HIS A 133 -4.92 17.90 -1.69
CA HIS A 133 -4.44 17.95 -0.32
C HIS A 133 -5.59 17.64 0.64
N VAL A 134 -5.39 16.63 1.49
CA VAL A 134 -6.29 16.31 2.60
C VAL A 134 -5.56 16.44 3.93
N LYS A 135 -6.20 17.09 4.90
CA LYS A 135 -5.72 17.18 6.28
C LYS A 135 -6.69 16.49 7.23
N PHE A 136 -6.16 15.56 8.01
CA PHE A 136 -6.81 14.87 9.11
C PHE A 136 -6.38 15.50 10.43
N SER A 137 -7.32 15.84 11.31
CA SER A 137 -7.06 16.51 12.59
C SER A 137 -7.80 15.85 13.74
N GLY A 138 -7.05 15.45 14.77
CA GLY A 138 -7.54 14.80 15.98
C GLY A 138 -8.04 13.38 15.73
N LEU A 139 -7.64 12.42 16.57
CA LEU A 139 -8.21 11.08 16.54
C LEU A 139 -9.57 11.07 17.24
N ARG A 140 -10.51 10.28 16.72
CA ARG A 140 -11.77 9.98 17.42
C ARG A 140 -11.50 9.02 18.58
N GLY A 141 -12.23 9.21 19.68
CA GLY A 141 -12.16 8.41 20.90
C GLY A 141 -12.70 6.98 20.75
N ASN A 142 -12.12 6.17 19.86
CA ASN A 142 -12.56 4.81 19.56
C ASN A 142 -11.37 3.84 19.47
N GLY A 143 -11.64 2.58 19.06
CA GLY A 143 -10.60 1.55 18.96
C GLY A 143 -9.46 1.89 17.99
N TYR A 144 -9.66 2.84 17.07
CA TYR A 144 -8.60 3.32 16.18
C TYR A 144 -7.56 4.15 16.94
N GLU A 145 -7.98 5.05 17.84
CA GLU A 145 -7.06 5.85 18.66
C GLU A 145 -6.11 4.96 19.46
N ALA A 146 -6.63 3.92 20.10
CA ALA A 146 -5.83 2.97 20.88
C ALA A 146 -4.73 2.30 20.04
N LYS A 147 -4.99 2.03 18.75
CA LYS A 147 -4.08 1.34 17.83
C LYS A 147 -3.22 2.28 16.98
N PHE A 148 -3.53 3.57 16.91
CA PHE A 148 -2.73 4.53 16.14
C PHE A 148 -1.29 4.58 16.69
N PRO A 149 -0.24 4.61 15.85
CA PRO A 149 1.14 4.59 16.34
C PRO A 149 1.52 5.90 17.05
N GLY A 150 1.85 5.82 18.34
CA GLY A 150 2.34 6.98 19.11
C GLY A 150 3.83 7.28 18.94
N ARG A 151 4.55 6.56 18.07
CA ARG A 151 5.98 6.80 17.78
C ARG A 151 6.18 6.79 16.27
N GLY A 152 6.98 7.73 15.77
CA GLY A 152 7.22 7.87 14.33
C GLY A 152 7.85 6.63 13.68
N SER A 153 8.71 5.92 14.41
CA SER A 153 9.28 4.64 13.95
C SER A 153 8.20 3.62 13.54
N PHE A 154 7.08 3.56 14.27
CA PHE A 154 5.97 2.67 13.93
C PHE A 154 5.18 3.18 12.72
N VAL A 155 5.02 4.49 12.55
CA VAL A 155 4.41 5.06 11.32
C VAL A 155 5.19 4.61 10.09
N PHE A 156 6.52 4.76 10.11
CA PHE A 156 7.36 4.31 9.00
C PHE A 156 7.31 2.80 8.81
N GLN A 157 7.35 2.01 9.89
CA GLN A 157 7.26 0.56 9.82
C GLN A 157 5.95 0.11 9.16
N HIS A 158 4.82 0.65 9.61
CA HIS A 158 3.50 0.35 9.07
C HIS A 158 3.39 0.76 7.60
N LEU A 159 3.79 1.99 7.26
CA LEU A 159 3.76 2.48 5.88
C LEU A 159 4.69 1.66 4.96
N THR A 160 5.88 1.32 5.43
CA THR A 160 6.83 0.49 4.68
C THR A 160 6.25 -0.89 4.41
N SER A 161 5.73 -1.57 5.43
CA SER A 161 5.15 -2.91 5.29
C SER A 161 3.92 -2.91 4.37
N HIS A 162 3.03 -1.93 4.51
CA HIS A 162 1.80 -1.85 3.74
C HIS A 162 2.04 -1.58 2.25
N PHE A 163 2.97 -0.68 1.93
CA PHE A 163 3.24 -0.25 0.55
C PHE A 163 4.49 -0.87 -0.05
N LEU A 164 5.16 -1.80 0.64
CA LEU A 164 6.36 -2.47 0.17
C LEU A 164 6.23 -2.95 -1.29
N PRO A 165 5.17 -3.67 -1.69
CA PRO A 165 5.10 -4.16 -3.05
C PRO A 165 4.92 -3.03 -4.07
N THR A 166 4.20 -1.97 -3.71
CA THR A 166 4.06 -0.76 -4.53
C THR A 166 5.40 -0.05 -4.72
N PHE A 167 6.21 0.07 -3.67
CA PHE A 167 7.52 0.74 -3.74
C PHE A 167 8.53 -0.01 -4.58
N ILE A 168 8.40 -1.33 -4.69
CA ILE A 168 9.30 -2.14 -5.50
C ILE A 168 8.87 -2.14 -6.98
N GLY A 169 7.60 -1.82 -7.24
CA GLY A 169 7.06 -1.66 -8.59
C GLY A 169 7.62 -0.43 -9.32
N ASN A 170 7.63 -0.50 -10.65
CA ASN A 170 8.24 0.54 -11.49
C ASN A 170 7.37 1.81 -11.66
N ARG A 171 6.11 1.77 -11.22
CA ARG A 171 5.13 2.86 -11.37
C ARG A 171 4.74 3.52 -10.06
N CYS A 172 5.65 3.52 -9.09
CA CYS A 172 5.52 4.27 -7.85
C CYS A 172 5.95 5.74 -8.04
N PRO A 173 5.16 6.74 -7.63
CA PRO A 173 5.62 8.13 -7.57
C PRO A 173 6.72 8.31 -6.52
N GLN A 174 7.39 9.47 -6.53
CA GLN A 174 8.27 9.88 -5.44
C GLN A 174 7.42 10.21 -4.20
N ILE A 175 7.58 9.45 -3.13
CA ILE A 175 6.80 9.62 -1.90
C ILE A 175 7.71 10.09 -0.78
N LYS A 176 7.47 11.31 -0.27
CA LYS A 176 8.16 11.86 0.89
C LYS A 176 7.29 11.68 2.13
N VAL A 177 7.79 10.97 3.13
CA VAL A 177 7.09 10.77 4.41
C VAL A 177 7.83 11.52 5.51
N ILE A 178 7.13 12.39 6.22
CA ILE A 178 7.66 13.25 7.29
C ILE A 178 6.94 12.89 8.58
N VAL A 179 7.69 12.53 9.62
CA VAL A 179 7.13 12.23 10.94
C VAL A 179 7.97 12.89 12.03
N GLY A 180 7.47 14.01 12.57
CA GLY A 180 8.29 14.90 13.40
C GLY A 180 9.47 15.44 12.61
N ASP A 181 10.69 15.22 13.10
CA ASP A 181 11.94 15.65 12.44
C ASP A 181 12.53 14.59 11.50
N GLU A 182 11.95 13.38 11.47
CA GLU A 182 12.42 12.30 10.61
C GLU A 182 11.75 12.36 9.23
N ILE A 183 12.55 12.15 8.18
CA ILE A 183 12.10 12.14 6.78
C ILE A 183 12.56 10.83 6.14
N ARG A 184 11.65 10.17 5.41
CA ARG A 184 11.97 9.06 4.51
C ARG A 184 11.48 9.32 3.09
N HIS A 185 12.21 8.79 2.13
CA HIS A 185 11.93 8.92 0.70
C HIS A 185 11.69 7.55 0.09
N TYR A 186 10.49 7.29 -0.41
CA TYR A 186 10.16 6.05 -1.11
C TYR A 186 10.05 6.31 -2.62
N PRO A 187 10.51 5.37 -3.48
CA PRO A 187 11.02 4.04 -3.12
C PRO A 187 12.49 3.99 -2.66
N ALA A 188 13.26 5.10 -2.75
CA ALA A 188 14.71 5.11 -2.52
C ALA A 188 15.17 4.50 -1.17
N ASP A 189 14.42 4.69 -0.09
CA ASP A 189 14.77 4.20 1.25
C ASP A 189 14.42 2.71 1.46
N ILE A 190 13.81 2.03 0.48
CA ILE A 190 13.56 0.59 0.57
C ILE A 190 14.86 -0.21 0.57
N ASP A 191 15.87 0.26 -0.15
CA ASP A 191 17.19 -0.39 -0.18
C ASP A 191 17.85 -0.43 1.22
N LYS A 192 17.41 0.40 2.17
CA LYS A 192 17.88 0.36 3.56
C LYS A 192 17.39 -0.86 4.34
N ILE A 193 16.29 -1.49 3.92
CA ILE A 193 15.70 -2.67 4.58
C ILE A 193 15.84 -3.94 3.74
N VAL A 194 16.33 -3.84 2.49
CA VAL A 194 16.53 -4.99 1.59
C VAL A 194 17.98 -5.44 1.67
N HIS A 195 18.20 -6.66 2.16
CA HIS A 195 19.53 -7.27 2.31
C HIS A 195 20.00 -7.95 1.01
N ARG A 196 19.07 -8.49 0.25
CA ARG A 196 19.31 -9.17 -1.02
C ARG A 196 18.11 -8.95 -1.92
N ARG A 197 18.36 -8.61 -3.18
CA ARG A 197 17.36 -8.53 -4.24
C ARG A 197 17.94 -9.17 -5.49
N GLU A 198 17.25 -10.18 -6.01
CA GLU A 198 17.59 -10.72 -7.32
C GLU A 198 16.84 -9.98 -8.43
N PRO A 199 17.43 -9.89 -9.64
CA PRO A 199 16.71 -9.43 -10.81
C PRO A 199 15.43 -10.26 -11.02
N PRO A 200 14.35 -9.66 -11.58
CA PRO A 200 13.16 -10.42 -11.92
C PRO A 200 13.50 -11.59 -12.85
N ILE A 201 13.03 -12.79 -12.51
CA ILE A 201 13.11 -13.95 -13.40
C ILE A 201 11.82 -14.05 -14.22
N ALA A 202 11.94 -14.30 -15.52
CA ALA A 202 10.81 -14.65 -16.37
C ALA A 202 10.60 -16.16 -16.34
N ILE A 203 9.40 -16.59 -15.97
CA ILE A 203 9.01 -17.99 -15.84
C ILE A 203 7.94 -18.26 -16.89
N GLU A 204 8.31 -19.04 -17.90
CA GLU A 204 7.39 -19.51 -18.94
C GLU A 204 6.48 -20.59 -18.36
N THR A 205 5.17 -20.39 -18.42
CA THR A 205 4.18 -21.34 -17.94
C THR A 205 3.16 -21.67 -19.02
N GLU A 206 2.77 -22.94 -19.11
CA GLU A 206 1.76 -23.37 -20.08
C GLU A 206 0.38 -22.80 -19.77
N ALA A 207 0.04 -22.67 -18.48
CA ALA A 207 -1.30 -22.26 -18.04
C ALA A 207 -1.46 -20.73 -17.84
N TYR A 208 -0.38 -20.00 -17.57
CA TYR A 208 -0.43 -18.59 -17.14
C TYR A 208 0.42 -17.66 -18.02
N GLY A 209 1.00 -18.17 -19.11
CA GLY A 209 1.95 -17.41 -19.93
C GLY A 209 3.23 -17.08 -19.15
N VAL A 210 3.81 -15.91 -19.43
CA VAL A 210 5.04 -15.46 -18.76
C VAL A 210 4.71 -14.78 -17.44
N LEU A 211 5.20 -15.35 -16.34
CA LEU A 211 5.16 -14.73 -15.02
C LEU A 211 6.54 -14.20 -14.66
N HIS A 212 6.59 -13.01 -14.05
CA HIS A 212 7.84 -12.40 -13.59
C HIS A 212 7.89 -12.44 -12.07
N LEU A 213 8.90 -13.12 -11.52
CA LEU A 213 9.10 -13.26 -10.07
C LEU A 213 10.33 -12.46 -9.62
N THR A 214 10.14 -11.49 -8.73
CA THR A 214 11.22 -10.80 -8.03
C THR A 214 11.31 -11.32 -6.60
N MET A 215 12.51 -11.70 -6.15
CA MET A 215 12.72 -12.28 -4.82
C MET A 215 13.65 -11.40 -3.97
N MET A 216 13.27 -11.20 -2.71
CA MET A 216 14.01 -10.35 -1.79
C MET A 216 14.12 -10.95 -0.39
N GLU A 217 15.27 -10.69 0.23
CA GLU A 217 15.46 -10.78 1.67
C GLU A 217 15.32 -9.37 2.27
N CYS A 218 14.41 -9.19 3.22
CA CYS A 218 14.14 -7.91 3.86
C CYS A 218 14.29 -8.00 5.37
N ASP A 219 14.45 -6.87 6.06
CA ASP A 219 14.23 -6.79 7.51
C ASP A 219 12.80 -7.23 7.86
N LYS A 220 12.61 -7.86 9.03
CA LYS A 220 11.28 -8.28 9.50
C LYS A 220 10.25 -7.16 9.60
N SER A 221 10.71 -5.90 9.64
CA SER A 221 9.85 -4.71 9.58
C SER A 221 9.01 -4.66 8.30
N ALA A 222 9.47 -5.28 7.22
CA ALA A 222 8.72 -5.48 5.96
C ALA A 222 7.42 -6.27 6.15
N SER A 223 7.35 -7.14 7.15
CA SER A 223 6.16 -7.96 7.46
C SER A 223 5.38 -7.45 8.68
N ALA A 224 5.67 -6.26 9.18
CA ALA A 224 5.09 -5.73 10.42
C ALA A 224 3.56 -5.64 10.45
N ASP A 225 2.94 -5.34 9.32
CA ASP A 225 1.47 -5.23 9.18
C ASP A 225 0.82 -6.50 8.63
N LEU A 226 1.60 -7.56 8.44
CA LEU A 226 1.13 -8.80 7.85
C LEU A 226 1.03 -9.90 8.91
N LYS A 227 0.08 -10.81 8.72
CA LYS A 227 -0.05 -12.01 9.57
C LYS A 227 0.87 -13.11 9.04
N GLY A 228 2.14 -13.06 9.42
CA GLY A 228 3.17 -14.00 8.99
C GLY A 228 4.52 -13.31 8.81
N SER A 229 5.51 -14.03 8.33
CA SER A 229 6.88 -13.54 8.11
C SER A 229 7.27 -13.53 6.64
N HIS A 230 6.80 -14.49 5.85
CA HIS A 230 7.24 -14.70 4.47
C HIS A 230 6.05 -14.63 3.53
N PHE A 231 6.16 -13.85 2.47
CA PHE A 231 5.03 -13.54 1.59
C PHE A 231 5.37 -13.63 0.11
N ILE A 232 4.35 -13.98 -0.68
CA ILE A 232 4.31 -13.73 -2.12
C ILE A 232 3.19 -12.73 -2.37
N HIS A 233 3.53 -11.62 -3.01
CA HIS A 233 2.63 -10.54 -3.39
C HIS A 233 2.27 -10.69 -4.87
N PHE A 234 0.99 -10.87 -5.16
CA PHE A 234 0.46 -10.94 -6.51
C PHE A 234 0.04 -9.54 -6.93
N ILE A 235 0.69 -9.03 -7.97
CA ILE A 235 0.50 -7.69 -8.48
C ILE A 235 -0.21 -7.77 -9.83
N ALA A 236 -1.24 -6.94 -9.99
CA ALA A 236 -1.90 -6.72 -11.27
C ALA A 236 -2.01 -5.22 -11.54
N HIS A 237 -1.64 -4.77 -12.74
CA HIS A 237 -1.67 -3.38 -13.17
C HIS A 237 -1.07 -2.42 -12.11
N ASP A 238 0.15 -2.73 -11.67
CA ASP A 238 0.94 -1.99 -10.67
C ASP A 238 0.32 -1.91 -9.26
N ARG A 239 -0.66 -2.77 -8.94
CA ARG A 239 -1.30 -2.82 -7.63
C ARG A 239 -1.20 -4.20 -7.00
N THR A 240 -1.00 -4.22 -5.69
CA THR A 240 -1.12 -5.46 -4.92
C THR A 240 -2.58 -5.86 -4.84
N VAL A 241 -2.91 -7.00 -5.44
CA VAL A 241 -4.26 -7.58 -5.39
C VAL A 241 -4.35 -8.57 -4.24
N HIS A 242 -3.34 -9.43 -4.10
CA HIS A 242 -3.30 -10.46 -3.05
C HIS A 242 -1.91 -10.60 -2.45
N SER A 243 -1.85 -10.88 -1.15
CA SER A 243 -0.60 -11.19 -0.44
C SER A 243 -0.78 -12.49 0.31
N GLN A 244 -0.08 -13.53 -0.13
CA GLN A 244 -0.18 -14.86 0.44
C GLN A 244 1.00 -15.13 1.38
N SER A 245 0.71 -15.43 2.64
CA SER A 245 1.75 -15.97 3.53
C SER A 245 2.15 -17.37 3.08
N ILE A 246 3.45 -17.62 3.08
CA ILE A 246 4.06 -18.91 2.77
C ILE A 246 4.81 -19.51 3.96
N ASP A 247 4.63 -18.97 5.18
CA ASP A 247 5.26 -19.44 6.42
C ASP A 247 5.07 -20.95 6.60
N GLY A 248 3.83 -21.43 6.45
CA GLY A 248 3.49 -22.84 6.61
C GLY A 248 4.13 -23.75 5.55
N LYS A 249 4.44 -23.22 4.35
CA LYS A 249 5.12 -23.96 3.29
C LYS A 249 6.61 -24.05 3.55
N LEU A 250 7.22 -22.95 4.01
CA LEU A 250 8.65 -22.91 4.29
C LEU A 250 9.01 -23.61 5.60
N GLY A 251 8.11 -23.58 6.60
CA GLY A 251 8.40 -23.95 7.98
C GLY A 251 9.48 -23.07 8.63
N LEU A 252 9.88 -22.01 7.93
CA LEU A 252 10.95 -21.10 8.28
C LEU A 252 10.36 -19.94 9.07
N LYS A 253 11.00 -19.60 10.18
CA LYS A 253 10.75 -18.34 10.89
C LYS A 253 11.63 -17.25 10.27
N THR A 254 11.88 -16.17 10.99
CA THR A 254 12.96 -15.25 10.61
C THR A 254 14.29 -15.98 10.46
N PHE A 255 15.17 -15.43 9.63
CA PHE A 255 16.49 -16.01 9.34
C PHE A 255 17.58 -14.93 9.27
N GLY A 256 18.78 -15.33 8.85
CA GLY A 256 19.96 -14.45 8.76
C GLY A 256 20.70 -14.29 10.10
N PRO A 257 21.84 -13.57 10.10
CA PRO A 257 22.76 -13.49 11.24
C PRO A 257 22.10 -13.04 12.56
N ASP A 258 21.21 -12.05 12.48
CA ASP A 258 20.53 -11.47 13.64
C ASP A 258 19.13 -12.04 13.87
N ASN A 259 18.77 -13.12 13.17
CA ASN A 259 17.41 -13.70 13.19
C ASN A 259 16.32 -12.63 12.93
N ASN A 260 16.58 -11.74 11.97
CA ASN A 260 15.78 -10.55 11.69
C ASN A 260 15.36 -10.43 10.22
N ARG A 261 15.67 -11.43 9.39
CA ARG A 261 15.33 -11.41 7.96
C ARG A 261 14.05 -12.16 7.66
N VAL A 262 13.35 -11.67 6.66
CA VAL A 262 12.13 -12.23 6.09
C VAL A 262 12.23 -12.31 4.57
N PHE A 263 11.31 -13.06 3.96
CA PHE A 263 11.29 -13.27 2.51
C PHE A 263 10.06 -12.61 1.92
N HIS A 264 10.25 -11.84 0.84
CA HIS A 264 9.17 -11.29 0.04
C HIS A 264 9.41 -11.60 -1.44
N GLY A 265 8.44 -12.29 -2.05
CA GLY A 265 8.35 -12.49 -3.49
C GLY A 265 7.31 -11.54 -4.09
N ILE A 266 7.59 -10.96 -5.25
CA ILE A 266 6.64 -10.17 -6.04
C ILE A 266 6.43 -10.87 -7.36
N LEU A 267 5.17 -11.19 -7.66
CA LEU A 267 4.77 -11.87 -8.88
C LEU A 267 3.90 -10.93 -9.72
N THR A 268 4.32 -10.70 -10.97
CA THR A 268 3.58 -9.94 -11.99
C THR A 268 3.43 -10.77 -13.26
N GLY A 269 2.48 -10.42 -14.13
CA GLY A 269 2.35 -11.01 -15.46
C GLY A 269 0.99 -10.73 -16.09
N ASP A 270 0.90 -10.84 -17.41
CA ASP A 270 -0.30 -10.50 -18.19
C ASP A 270 -1.53 -11.32 -17.77
N TYR A 271 -1.31 -12.56 -17.32
CA TYR A 271 -2.38 -13.39 -16.77
C TYR A 271 -2.99 -12.77 -15.50
N LEU A 272 -2.18 -12.20 -14.61
CA LEU A 272 -2.69 -11.55 -13.39
C LEU A 272 -3.43 -10.26 -13.74
N ASP A 273 -2.87 -9.47 -14.64
CA ASP A 273 -3.47 -8.24 -15.19
C ASP A 273 -4.83 -8.50 -15.83
N GLY A 274 -4.93 -9.55 -16.65
CA GLY A 274 -6.17 -9.92 -17.35
C GLY A 274 -7.25 -10.57 -16.48
N ASN A 275 -6.93 -11.01 -15.27
CA ASN A 275 -7.85 -11.74 -14.39
C ASN A 275 -8.16 -10.98 -13.08
N VAL A 276 -8.03 -9.67 -13.07
CA VAL A 276 -8.38 -8.84 -11.91
C VAL A 276 -9.69 -8.11 -12.15
N ASN A 277 -10.50 -7.89 -11.10
CA ASN A 277 -11.67 -7.04 -11.22
C ASN A 277 -11.28 -5.58 -11.56
N GLN A 278 -12.23 -4.80 -12.07
CA GLN A 278 -12.01 -3.41 -12.47
C GLN A 278 -11.39 -2.54 -11.36
N GLU A 279 -11.69 -2.88 -10.11
CA GLU A 279 -11.25 -2.20 -8.91
C GLU A 279 -9.82 -2.59 -8.48
N ARG A 280 -9.29 -3.70 -9.01
CA ARG A 280 -8.00 -4.29 -8.65
C ARG A 280 -7.91 -4.73 -7.19
N THR A 281 -9.02 -5.21 -6.64
CA THR A 281 -9.15 -5.64 -5.24
C THR A 281 -9.27 -7.15 -5.08
N ALA A 282 -9.59 -7.87 -6.16
CA ALA A 282 -9.69 -9.32 -6.15
C ALA A 282 -9.41 -9.89 -7.54
N PHE A 283 -8.81 -11.07 -7.59
CA PHE A 283 -8.73 -11.86 -8.79
C PHE A 283 -10.10 -12.52 -9.09
N GLN A 284 -10.38 -12.73 -10.37
CA GLN A 284 -11.60 -13.34 -10.88
C GLN A 284 -11.51 -14.87 -10.99
N PHE A 285 -10.37 -15.45 -10.62
CA PHE A 285 -10.15 -16.89 -10.56
C PHE A 285 -10.22 -17.40 -9.11
N GLU A 286 -10.38 -18.71 -8.95
CA GLU A 286 -10.45 -19.37 -7.64
C GLU A 286 -9.11 -19.33 -6.89
N ASP A 287 -9.16 -19.29 -5.55
CA ASP A 287 -7.97 -19.30 -4.68
C ASP A 287 -7.03 -20.49 -4.95
N ALA A 288 -7.56 -21.62 -5.43
CA ALA A 288 -6.77 -22.78 -5.84
C ALA A 288 -5.79 -22.47 -6.99
N VAL A 289 -6.04 -21.45 -7.81
CA VAL A 289 -5.07 -20.96 -8.81
C VAL A 289 -3.88 -20.30 -8.11
N ILE A 290 -4.11 -19.47 -7.10
CA ILE A 290 -3.04 -18.84 -6.31
C ILE A 290 -2.16 -19.92 -5.69
N GLU A 291 -2.76 -20.93 -5.06
CA GLU A 291 -2.02 -22.01 -4.44
C GLU A 291 -1.18 -22.80 -5.46
N ARG A 292 -1.74 -23.11 -6.63
CA ARG A 292 -1.00 -23.79 -7.72
C ARG A 292 0.15 -22.95 -8.24
N ILE A 293 -0.04 -21.65 -8.48
CA ILE A 293 1.06 -20.78 -8.90
C ILE A 293 2.18 -20.77 -7.86
N ILE A 294 1.85 -20.70 -6.56
CA ILE A 294 2.87 -20.73 -5.50
C ILE A 294 3.62 -22.07 -5.49
N ASN A 295 2.89 -23.19 -5.55
CA ASN A 295 3.49 -24.52 -5.43
C ASN A 295 4.29 -24.93 -6.66
N ASP A 296 3.69 -24.76 -7.83
CA ASP A 296 4.18 -25.37 -9.06
C ASP A 296 5.14 -24.43 -9.80
N VAL A 297 4.95 -23.11 -9.64
CA VAL A 297 5.74 -22.08 -10.34
C VAL A 297 6.75 -21.43 -9.41
N CYS A 298 6.32 -20.86 -8.28
CA CYS A 298 7.21 -20.06 -7.44
C CYS A 298 8.14 -20.90 -6.56
N ALA A 299 7.65 -22.00 -5.98
CA ALA A 299 8.37 -22.74 -4.94
C ALA A 299 9.77 -23.23 -5.36
N PRO A 300 10.01 -23.78 -6.56
CA PRO A 300 11.35 -24.21 -6.98
C PRO A 300 12.40 -23.08 -6.96
N HIS A 301 11.98 -21.87 -7.36
CA HIS A 301 12.84 -20.69 -7.35
C HIS A 301 13.06 -20.15 -5.94
N ILE A 302 12.01 -20.17 -5.11
CA ILE A 302 12.10 -19.73 -3.71
C ILE A 302 12.99 -20.66 -2.89
N GLU A 303 12.88 -21.98 -3.08
CA GLU A 303 13.74 -22.96 -2.42
C GLU A 303 15.21 -22.78 -2.80
N THR A 304 15.47 -22.47 -4.07
CA THR A 304 16.82 -22.13 -4.55
C THR A 304 17.32 -20.84 -3.90
N PHE A 305 16.49 -19.79 -3.87
CA PHE A 305 16.82 -18.50 -3.27
C PHE A 305 17.12 -18.61 -1.76
N LEU A 306 16.32 -19.39 -1.04
CA LEU A 306 16.41 -19.62 0.41
C LEU A 306 17.19 -20.89 0.79
N ALA A 307 18.01 -21.43 -0.11
CA ALA A 307 18.68 -22.72 0.08
C ALA A 307 19.49 -22.79 1.39
N GLU A 308 20.26 -21.75 1.72
CA GLU A 308 21.05 -21.70 2.95
C GLU A 308 20.16 -21.63 4.22
N PRO A 309 19.21 -20.68 4.37
CA PRO A 309 18.29 -20.68 5.50
C PRO A 309 17.52 -22.00 5.70
N LEU A 310 17.06 -22.62 4.61
CA LEU A 310 16.31 -23.88 4.66
C LEU A 310 17.21 -25.07 5.04
N ALA A 311 18.46 -25.10 4.57
CA ALA A 311 19.42 -26.12 4.98
C ALA A 311 19.73 -26.05 6.48
N ASN A 312 19.93 -24.84 7.02
CA ASN A 312 20.15 -24.61 8.45
C ASN A 312 18.97 -25.11 9.29
N LEU A 313 17.73 -24.79 8.87
CA LEU A 313 16.52 -25.27 9.54
C LEU A 313 16.45 -26.80 9.60
N ARG A 314 16.69 -27.49 8.47
CA ARG A 314 16.68 -28.97 8.39
C ARG A 314 17.75 -29.59 9.29
N GLY A 315 18.93 -28.97 9.36
CA GLY A 315 20.02 -29.40 10.24
C GLY A 315 19.63 -29.33 11.72
N THR A 316 19.04 -28.21 12.15
CA THR A 316 18.57 -28.06 13.54
C THR A 316 17.45 -29.02 13.90
N GLN A 317 16.48 -29.23 13.00
CA GLN A 317 15.37 -30.17 13.24
C GLN A 317 15.88 -31.62 13.40
N ARG A 318 16.86 -32.02 12.58
CA ARG A 318 17.47 -33.35 12.68
C ARG A 318 18.20 -33.55 14.00
N ALA A 319 18.97 -32.57 14.46
CA ALA A 319 19.66 -32.66 15.76
C ALA A 319 18.69 -32.81 16.93
N ILE A 320 17.56 -32.09 16.92
CA ILE A 320 16.51 -32.21 17.95
C ILE A 320 15.89 -33.61 17.96
N ILE A 321 15.62 -34.20 16.78
CA ILE A 321 15.09 -35.56 16.70
C ILE A 321 16.10 -36.57 17.27
N GLU A 322 17.38 -36.44 16.92
CA GLU A 322 18.46 -37.32 17.41
C GLU A 322 18.68 -37.19 18.95
N GLU A 323 18.37 -36.06 19.58
CA GLU A 323 18.43 -35.91 21.05
C GLU A 323 17.25 -36.54 21.80
N ILE A 324 16.10 -36.72 21.12
CA ILE A 324 14.85 -37.21 21.73
C ILE A 324 14.66 -38.72 21.48
N THR A 325 15.44 -39.32 20.57
CA THR A 325 15.37 -40.74 20.19
C THR A 325 16.51 -41.55 20.79
#